data_AF-A0A356U1P0-F1
#
_entry.id   AF-A0A356U1P0-F1
#
_cell.length_a   1.000
_cell.length_b   1.000
_cell.length_c   1.000
_cell.angle_alpha   90.00
_cell.angle_beta   90.00
_cell.angle_gamma   90.00
#
_symmetry.space_group_name_H-M   'P 1'
#
loop_
_entity.id
_entity.type
_entity.pdbx_description
1 polymer ?
#
loop_
_entity_poly.entity_id
_entity_poly.type
_entity_poly.pdbx_seq_one_letter_code
_entity_poly.pdbx_strand_id
1 'polypeptide(L)'
;MARRRQTTRDEERLWRRATSDVRSTRAGPIPMHNLPDEDVPNSKPSMNMPQAPNKNDELVGPARVTVPSNIHRHDEQQRKFDGMDRNLVRRLTAGKLPVEAVLDLHGHVQHEAQQRLEHFVTTAIARDLRVLLVIT
;
A
#
# COMPACT_ATOMS: atom_id res chain seq x y z
N MET A 1 31.63 -18.59 7.09
CA MET A 1 31.70 -17.19 7.57
C MET A 1 31.12 -16.29 6.49
N ALA A 2 29.86 -15.87 6.60
CA ALA A 2 29.21 -15.03 5.58
C ALA A 2 29.64 -13.56 5.75
N ARG A 3 30.31 -13.00 4.74
CA ARG A 3 30.81 -11.62 4.74
C ARG A 3 29.62 -10.66 4.61
N ARG A 4 29.32 -9.93 5.68
CA ARG A 4 28.28 -8.90 5.70
C ARG A 4 28.66 -7.81 4.68
N ARG A 5 27.88 -7.70 3.59
CA ARG A 5 28.05 -6.62 2.61
C ARG A 5 27.80 -5.28 3.31
N GLN A 6 28.77 -4.38 3.25
CA GLN A 6 28.59 -3.01 3.75
C GLN A 6 27.87 -2.20 2.68
N THR A 7 26.84 -1.45 3.09
CA THR A 7 26.07 -0.61 2.18
C THR A 7 26.92 0.54 1.66
N THR A 8 26.89 0.76 0.35
CA THR A 8 27.62 1.85 -0.29
C THR A 8 26.93 3.19 -0.01
N ARG A 9 27.66 4.31 -0.05
CA ARG A 9 27.08 5.66 0.20
C ARG A 9 25.87 5.98 -0.68
N ASP A 10 25.84 5.48 -1.91
CA ASP A 10 24.72 5.71 -2.82
C ASP A 10 23.48 4.91 -2.40
N GLU A 11 23.66 3.70 -1.88
CA GLU A 11 22.57 2.89 -1.34
C GLU A 11 21.98 3.55 -0.08
N GLU A 12 22.84 4.17 0.73
CA GLU A 12 22.40 4.92 1.92
C GLU A 12 21.57 6.16 1.54
N ARG A 13 21.96 6.88 0.49
CA ARG A 13 21.20 8.02 -0.05
C ARG A 13 19.83 7.59 -0.56
N LEU A 14 19.77 6.49 -1.31
CA LEU A 14 18.52 5.92 -1.82
C LEU A 14 17.60 5.52 -0.65
N TRP A 15 18.17 4.89 0.37
CA TRP A 15 17.44 4.45 1.55
C TRP A 15 16.87 5.63 2.35
N ARG A 16 17.64 6.71 2.55
CA ARG A 16 17.14 7.93 3.21
C ARG A 16 16.00 8.59 2.44
N ARG A 17 16.10 8.67 1.10
CA ARG A 17 15.02 9.20 0.26
C ARG A 17 13.77 8.33 0.30
N ALA A 18 13.92 7.01 0.36
CA ALA A 18 12.78 6.10 0.44
C ALA A 18 12.10 6.11 1.83
N THR A 19 12.86 6.40 2.89
CA THR A 19 12.37 6.32 4.28
C THR A 19 11.98 7.69 4.85
N SER A 20 12.14 8.78 4.09
CA SER A 20 11.85 10.15 4.55
C SER A 20 10.41 10.35 4.99
N ASP A 21 9.47 9.64 4.36
CA ASP A 21 8.05 9.84 4.57
C ASP A 21 7.48 8.92 5.67
N VAL A 22 8.34 8.11 6.30
CA VAL A 22 7.95 7.16 7.33
C VAL A 22 7.97 7.86 8.69
N ARG A 23 6.78 8.17 9.21
CA ARG A 23 6.60 8.66 10.59
C ARG A 23 6.71 7.49 11.56
N SER A 24 7.77 7.46 12.37
CA SER A 24 7.94 6.48 13.45
C SER A 24 6.79 6.61 14.46
N THR A 25 6.12 5.49 14.76
CA THR A 25 5.03 5.41 15.75
C THR A 25 5.52 5.15 17.18
N ARG A 26 6.84 5.07 17.39
CA ARG A 26 7.43 4.86 18.72
C ARG A 26 7.70 6.21 19.39
N ALA A 27 6.91 6.54 20.39
CA ALA A 27 7.20 7.59 21.36
C ALA A 27 8.32 7.10 22.30
N GLY A 28 9.57 7.43 21.95
CA GLY A 28 10.74 7.15 22.79
C GLY A 28 11.98 7.82 22.22
N PRO A 29 12.87 8.41 23.04
CA PRO A 29 14.05 9.11 22.54
C PRO A 29 14.96 8.16 21.77
N ILE A 30 15.20 8.46 20.49
CA ILE A 30 16.26 7.79 19.73
C ILE A 30 17.59 8.40 20.23
N PRO A 31 18.56 7.59 20.69
CA PRO A 31 19.92 8.07 20.93
C PRO A 31 20.51 8.52 19.60
N MET A 32 20.59 9.84 19.40
CA MET A 32 21.32 10.46 18.30
C MET A 32 22.81 10.17 18.52
N HIS A 33 23.36 9.20 17.80
CA HIS A 33 24.81 9.04 17.68
C HIS A 33 25.33 10.05 16.64
N ASN A 34 25.96 11.11 17.16
CA ASN A 34 26.98 11.99 16.56
C ASN A 34 26.89 12.27 15.04
N LEU A 35 26.29 13.42 14.70
CA LEU A 35 26.70 14.19 13.51
C LEU A 35 27.90 15.09 13.89
N PRO A 36 28.94 15.21 13.06
CA PRO A 36 29.79 16.40 13.05
C PRO A 36 29.00 17.58 12.47
N ASP A 37 29.12 18.72 13.15
CA ASP A 37 28.57 20.03 12.81
C ASP A 37 28.85 20.44 11.36
N GLU A 38 27.83 20.95 10.66
CA GLU A 38 28.01 21.96 9.60
C GLU A 38 26.77 22.88 9.60
N ASP A 39 27.01 24.12 10.04
CA ASP A 39 26.31 25.39 9.82
C ASP A 39 24.78 25.53 10.00
N VAL A 40 24.41 26.03 11.18
CA VAL A 40 23.14 26.71 11.47
C VAL A 40 23.35 28.22 11.66
N PRO A 41 22.72 29.08 10.87
CA PRO A 41 22.44 30.45 11.30
C PRO A 41 21.12 30.53 12.06
N ASN A 42 21.27 30.49 13.38
CA ASN A 42 20.48 31.12 14.42
C ASN A 42 19.38 32.12 13.98
N SER A 43 18.13 31.88 14.40
CA SER A 43 17.22 32.91 14.95
C SER A 43 16.02 32.25 15.61
N LYS A 44 15.89 32.39 16.95
CA LYS A 44 14.67 32.09 17.72
C LYS A 44 13.80 33.38 17.86
N PRO A 45 12.67 33.36 18.59
CA PRO A 45 11.32 33.29 18.01
C PRO A 45 10.52 34.57 18.30
N SER A 46 9.57 34.94 17.44
CA SER A 46 8.60 35.99 17.77
C SER A 46 7.19 35.46 17.61
N MET A 47 6.58 35.21 18.77
CA MET A 47 5.17 34.96 18.95
C MET A 47 4.43 36.27 18.69
N ASN A 48 3.48 36.29 17.75
CA ASN A 48 2.40 37.28 17.71
C ASN A 48 1.28 36.78 16.80
N MET A 49 0.15 36.43 17.43
CA MET A 49 -1.17 36.46 16.80
C MET A 49 -1.73 37.87 16.97
N PRO A 50 -2.39 38.42 15.94
CA PRO A 50 -3.80 38.74 16.14
C PRO A 50 -4.70 38.48 14.91
N GLN A 51 -5.82 37.81 15.21
CA GLN A 51 -7.20 38.04 14.77
C GLN A 51 -7.57 38.20 13.28
N ALA A 52 -8.53 37.36 12.87
CA ALA A 52 -9.26 37.39 11.61
C ALA A 52 -10.02 38.71 11.35
N PRO A 53 -10.26 39.01 10.06
CA PRO A 53 -11.59 39.42 9.64
C PRO A 53 -12.11 38.57 8.48
N ASN A 54 -13.33 38.09 8.69
CA ASN A 54 -14.19 37.39 7.76
C ASN A 54 -14.52 38.30 6.58
N LYS A 55 -14.22 37.88 5.35
CA LYS A 55 -14.82 38.43 4.13
C LYS A 55 -15.07 37.31 3.14
N ASN A 56 -16.36 37.03 2.94
CA ASN A 56 -16.88 36.20 1.86
C ASN A 56 -16.29 36.70 0.55
N ASP A 57 -15.49 35.87 -0.12
CA ASP A 57 -15.19 36.06 -1.53
C ASP A 57 -15.66 34.84 -2.29
N GLU A 58 -16.66 35.11 -3.09
CA GLU A 58 -17.38 34.21 -3.98
C GLU A 58 -16.43 33.86 -5.13
N LEU A 59 -15.67 32.78 -4.98
CA LEU A 59 -14.84 32.23 -6.03
C LEU A 59 -15.43 30.91 -6.51
N VAL A 60 -16.05 31.02 -7.69
CA VAL A 60 -16.47 29.95 -8.60
C VAL A 60 -15.52 28.75 -8.49
N GLY A 61 -16.02 27.65 -7.91
CA GLY A 61 -15.27 26.40 -7.84
C GLY A 61 -15.01 25.86 -9.25
N PRO A 62 -13.81 25.30 -9.53
CA PRO A 62 -13.50 24.79 -10.85
C PRO A 62 -14.44 23.64 -11.20
N ALA A 63 -14.95 23.70 -12.44
CA ALA A 63 -15.86 22.72 -13.01
C ALA A 63 -15.38 21.29 -12.73
N ARG A 64 -16.26 20.50 -12.12
CA ARG A 64 -16.05 19.08 -11.85
C ARG A 64 -15.82 18.37 -13.18
N VAL A 65 -14.57 18.03 -13.47
CA VAL A 65 -14.21 17.18 -14.61
C VAL A 65 -14.90 15.83 -14.40
N THR A 66 -15.96 15.58 -15.15
CA THR A 66 -16.56 14.25 -15.27
C THR A 66 -15.59 13.40 -16.06
N VAL A 67 -14.77 12.62 -15.38
CA VAL A 67 -14.01 11.54 -16.01
C VAL A 67 -15.01 10.54 -16.62
N PRO A 68 -14.88 10.14 -17.89
CA PRO A 68 -15.76 9.15 -18.47
C PRO A 68 -15.58 7.82 -17.74
N SER A 69 -16.69 7.32 -17.18
CA SER A 69 -16.75 6.03 -16.50
C SER A 69 -16.33 4.93 -17.47
N ASN A 70 -15.40 4.10 -17.02
CA ASN A 70 -14.86 2.95 -17.74
C ASN A 70 -15.92 1.84 -17.86
N ILE A 71 -16.87 2.03 -18.76
CA ILE A 71 -17.99 1.10 -19.02
C ILE A 71 -17.47 -0.21 -19.63
N HIS A 72 -16.37 -0.17 -20.37
CA HIS A 72 -15.83 -1.34 -21.07
C HIS A 72 -15.22 -2.40 -20.15
N ARG A 73 -14.57 -2.01 -19.04
CA ARG A 73 -14.00 -2.99 -18.08
C ARG A 73 -15.04 -3.87 -17.39
N HIS A 74 -16.25 -3.35 -17.20
CA HIS A 74 -17.31 -4.08 -16.53
C HIS A 74 -17.77 -5.29 -17.35
N ASP A 75 -17.77 -5.19 -18.67
CA ASP A 75 -18.35 -6.21 -19.56
C ASP A 75 -17.46 -7.45 -19.68
N GLU A 76 -16.13 -7.27 -19.76
CA GLU A 76 -15.16 -8.38 -19.77
C GLU A 76 -15.10 -9.11 -18.43
N GLN A 77 -15.19 -8.37 -17.32
CA GLN A 77 -15.25 -8.98 -15.99
C GLN A 77 -16.56 -9.75 -15.80
N GLN A 78 -17.69 -9.23 -16.29
CA GLN A 78 -18.98 -9.90 -16.21
C GLN A 78 -18.97 -11.26 -16.93
N ARG A 79 -18.29 -11.38 -18.08
CA ARG A 79 -18.12 -12.64 -18.82
C ARG A 79 -17.34 -13.69 -18.03
N LYS A 80 -16.36 -13.29 -17.21
CA LYS A 80 -15.56 -14.21 -16.39
C LYS A 80 -16.33 -14.85 -15.23
N PHE A 81 -17.44 -14.25 -14.82
CA PHE A 81 -18.25 -14.71 -13.69
C PHE A 81 -19.62 -15.22 -14.12
N ASP A 82 -19.73 -15.69 -15.36
CA ASP A 82 -20.98 -16.28 -15.86
C ASP A 82 -21.38 -17.49 -14.99
N GLY A 83 -22.64 -17.54 -14.56
CA GLY A 83 -23.15 -18.53 -13.61
C GLY A 83 -22.90 -18.25 -12.11
N MET A 84 -22.22 -17.16 -11.74
CA MET A 84 -22.08 -16.74 -10.32
C MET A 84 -23.09 -15.64 -9.95
N ASP A 85 -23.48 -15.59 -8.68
CA ASP A 85 -24.32 -14.51 -8.15
C ASP A 85 -23.60 -13.16 -8.28
N ARG A 86 -24.26 -12.20 -8.96
CA ARG A 86 -23.76 -10.83 -9.18
C ARG A 86 -23.40 -10.14 -7.86
N ASN A 87 -24.12 -10.40 -6.77
CA ASN A 87 -23.84 -9.79 -5.48
C ASN A 87 -22.56 -10.39 -4.85
N LEU A 88 -22.35 -11.70 -4.99
CA LEU A 88 -21.14 -12.36 -4.54
C LEU A 88 -19.92 -11.86 -5.31
N VAL A 89 -20.03 -11.79 -6.65
CA VAL A 89 -18.98 -11.24 -7.53
C VAL A 89 -18.65 -9.80 -7.14
N ARG A 90 -19.66 -8.94 -6.96
CA ARG A 90 -19.46 -7.55 -6.55
C ARG A 90 -18.72 -7.44 -5.22
N ARG A 91 -19.03 -8.29 -4.24
CA ARG A 91 -18.37 -8.30 -2.93
C ARG A 91 -16.94 -8.83 -3.03
N LEU A 92 -16.70 -9.86 -3.85
CA LEU A 92 -15.38 -10.43 -4.10
C LEU A 92 -14.46 -9.39 -4.75
N THR A 93 -14.89 -8.79 -5.86
CA THR A 93 -14.11 -7.78 -6.59
C THR A 93 -13.86 -6.52 -5.76
N ALA A 94 -14.79 -6.18 -4.86
CA ALA A 94 -14.62 -5.06 -3.93
C ALA A 94 -13.73 -5.40 -2.71
N GLY A 95 -13.24 -6.64 -2.56
CA GLY A 95 -12.46 -7.07 -1.40
C GLY A 95 -13.25 -7.09 -0.08
N LYS A 96 -14.58 -7.23 -0.16
CA LYS A 96 -15.48 -7.20 1.01
C LYS A 96 -15.79 -8.59 1.58
N LEU A 97 -15.22 -9.64 1.00
CA LEU A 97 -15.30 -10.99 1.55
C LEU A 97 -14.04 -11.26 2.37
N PRO A 98 -14.16 -11.89 3.55
CA PRO A 98 -13.00 -12.25 4.36
C PRO A 98 -12.16 -13.29 3.61
N VAL A 99 -10.85 -13.13 3.66
CA VAL A 99 -9.92 -14.16 3.16
C VAL A 99 -9.80 -15.26 4.20
N GLU A 100 -10.03 -16.50 3.78
CA GLU A 100 -10.07 -17.65 4.69
C GLU A 100 -8.76 -18.44 4.68
N ALA A 101 -8.01 -18.38 3.59
CA ALA A 101 -6.66 -18.91 3.52
C ALA A 101 -5.79 -18.13 2.53
N VAL A 102 -4.48 -18.12 2.80
CA VAL A 102 -3.47 -17.41 2.03
C VAL A 102 -2.39 -18.38 1.60
N LEU A 103 -1.97 -18.29 0.33
CA LEU A 103 -0.82 -18.98 -0.22
C LEU A 103 0.14 -17.97 -0.83
N ASP A 104 1.39 -17.99 -0.37
CA ASP A 104 2.48 -17.22 -0.96
C ASP A 104 3.32 -18.14 -1.85
N LEU A 105 3.40 -17.79 -3.13
CA LEU A 105 4.15 -18.51 -4.16
C LEU A 105 5.45 -17.79 -4.56
N HIS A 106 5.79 -16.66 -3.93
CA HIS A 106 7.02 -15.96 -4.26
C HIS A 106 8.25 -16.83 -4.04
N GLY A 107 9.20 -16.72 -4.97
CA GLY A 107 10.47 -17.46 -4.91
C GLY A 107 10.36 -18.94 -5.30
N HIS A 108 9.17 -19.43 -5.64
CA HIS A 108 9.00 -20.76 -6.20
C HIS A 108 9.14 -20.75 -7.73
N VAL A 109 9.77 -21.79 -8.27
CA VAL A 109 9.76 -22.05 -9.71
C VAL A 109 8.39 -22.57 -10.13
N GLN A 110 8.03 -22.39 -11.40
CA GLN A 110 6.68 -22.68 -11.90
C GLN A 110 6.15 -24.07 -11.52
N HIS A 111 6.96 -25.12 -11.69
CA HIS A 111 6.56 -26.49 -11.35
C HIS A 111 6.26 -26.66 -9.85
N GLU A 112 7.09 -26.07 -8.98
CA GLU A 112 6.87 -26.13 -7.53
C GLU A 112 5.63 -25.30 -7.12
N ALA A 113 5.47 -24.11 -7.72
CA ALA A 113 4.32 -23.26 -7.48
C ALA A 113 3.00 -23.93 -7.89
N GLN A 114 3.00 -24.65 -9.03
CA GLN A 114 1.85 -25.43 -9.48
C GLN A 114 1.47 -26.52 -8.48
N GLN A 115 2.43 -27.34 -8.06
CA GLN A 115 2.17 -28.43 -7.10
C GLN A 115 1.64 -27.88 -5.76
N ARG A 116 2.20 -26.76 -5.27
CA ARG A 116 1.73 -26.09 -4.06
C ARG A 116 0.32 -25.53 -4.21
N LEU A 117 0.04 -24.89 -5.34
CA LEU A 117 -1.29 -24.33 -5.62
C LEU A 117 -2.36 -25.41 -5.70
N GLU A 118 -2.07 -26.53 -6.39
CA GLU A 118 -2.98 -27.68 -6.49
C GLU A 118 -3.32 -28.23 -5.10
N HIS A 119 -2.30 -28.53 -4.29
CA HIS A 119 -2.51 -29.05 -2.94
C HIS A 119 -3.29 -28.07 -2.05
N PHE A 120 -2.97 -26.77 -2.14
CA PHE A 120 -3.65 -25.72 -1.40
C PHE A 120 -5.14 -25.64 -1.74
N VAL A 121 -5.48 -25.62 -3.03
CA VAL A 121 -6.88 -25.57 -3.50
C VAL A 121 -7.64 -26.82 -3.11
N THR A 122 -7.08 -28.02 -3.27
CA THR A 122 -7.73 -29.27 -2.85
C THR A 122 -8.02 -29.28 -1.35
N THR A 123 -7.08 -28.81 -0.55
CA THR A 123 -7.25 -28.72 0.91
C THR A 123 -8.29 -27.68 1.30
N ALA A 124 -8.32 -26.54 0.61
CA ALA A 124 -9.31 -25.50 0.83
C ALA A 124 -10.74 -25.99 0.52
N ILE A 125 -10.92 -26.71 -0.59
CA ILE A 125 -12.21 -27.31 -0.95
C ILE A 125 -12.65 -28.33 0.11
N ALA A 126 -11.74 -29.19 0.56
CA ALA A 126 -12.05 -30.19 1.60
C ALA A 126 -12.47 -29.55 2.95
N ARG A 127 -12.10 -28.29 3.17
CA ARG A 127 -12.45 -27.49 4.36
C ARG A 127 -13.61 -26.52 4.11
N ASP A 128 -14.26 -26.59 2.95
CA ASP A 128 -15.34 -25.69 2.50
C ASP A 128 -14.96 -24.19 2.51
N LEU A 129 -13.68 -23.85 2.29
CA LEU A 129 -13.25 -22.46 2.17
C LEU A 129 -13.68 -21.88 0.81
N ARG A 130 -14.20 -20.66 0.83
CA ARG A 130 -14.81 -19.96 -0.30
C ARG A 130 -13.92 -18.88 -0.89
N VAL A 131 -13.07 -18.24 -0.08
CA VAL A 131 -12.21 -17.13 -0.51
C VAL A 131 -10.75 -17.39 -0.15
N LEU A 132 -9.93 -17.42 -1.19
CA LEU A 132 -8.50 -17.68 -1.11
C LEU A 132 -7.73 -16.48 -1.66
N LEU A 133 -6.59 -16.17 -1.04
CA LEU A 133 -5.63 -15.20 -1.56
C LEU A 133 -4.37 -15.94 -2.00
N VAL A 134 -4.02 -15.84 -3.27
CA VAL A 134 -2.78 -16.38 -3.84
C VAL A 134 -1.90 -15.21 -4.23
N ILE A 135 -0.66 -15.23 -3.75
CA ILE A 135 0.35 -14.20 -4.01
C ILE A 135 1.44 -14.83 -4.87
N THR A 136 1.80 -14.22 -5.99
CA THR A 136 2.71 -14.80 -7.02
C THR A 136 3.80 -13.82 -7.42
#